data_AF-A0A842P732-F1
#
_entry.id   AF-A0A842P732-F1
#
_cell.length_a   1.000
_cell.length_b   1.000
_cell.length_c   1.000
_cell.angle_alpha   90.00
_cell.angle_beta   90.00
_cell.angle_gamma   90.00
#
_symmetry.space_group_name_H-M   'P 1'
#
loop_
_entity.id
_entity.type
_entity.pdbx_description
1 polymer ?
#
loop_
_entity_poly.entity_id
_entity_poly.type
_entity_poly.pdbx_seq_one_letter_code
_entity_poly.pdbx_strand_id
1 'polypeptide(L)'
;LYVFSPCVSYNIINTYQFFRPRVHPLDDIGHDSNDWTQGIEKAMVWGDVIHTGVFFKTNTRLTLEEQEPVLDEGGPLAHRELSLNSEQTERIVSRMM
;
A
#
# COMPACT_ATOMS: atom_id res chain seq x y z
N LEU A 1 2.02 -5.24 -0.95
CA LEU A 1 2.98 -6.35 -1.22
C LEU A 1 2.85 -6.73 -2.68
N TYR A 2 3.97 -6.81 -3.41
CA TYR A 2 3.98 -7.24 -4.80
C TYR A 2 4.49 -8.68 -4.89
N VAL A 3 3.76 -9.54 -5.59
CA VAL A 3 4.01 -10.99 -5.64
C VAL A 3 4.02 -11.45 -7.10
N PHE A 4 5.12 -12.04 -7.53
CA PHE A 4 5.21 -12.68 -8.83
C PHE A 4 4.42 -14.00 -8.81
N SER A 5 3.27 -14.01 -9.48
CA SER A 5 2.39 -15.18 -9.60
C SER A 5 2.31 -15.62 -11.07
N PRO A 6 3.05 -16.67 -11.48
CA PRO A 6 3.04 -17.15 -12.85
C PRO A 6 1.65 -17.65 -13.29
N CYS A 7 1.15 -17.14 -14.42
CA CYS A 7 -0.08 -17.62 -15.05
C CYS A 7 0.22 -18.76 -16.03
N VAL A 8 0.01 -20.01 -15.59
CA VAL A 8 0.36 -21.22 -16.36
C VAL A 8 -0.44 -21.39 -17.66
N SER A 9 -1.62 -20.77 -17.79
CA SER A 9 -2.50 -20.94 -18.94
C SER A 9 -2.19 -20.01 -20.11
N TYR A 10 -1.80 -18.77 -19.83
CA TYR A 10 -1.72 -17.72 -20.85
C TYR A 10 -0.34 -17.04 -20.93
N ASN A 11 0.41 -16.96 -19.82
CA ASN A 11 1.73 -16.33 -19.82
C ASN A 11 2.83 -17.39 -19.84
N ILE A 12 3.20 -17.77 -21.06
CA ILE A 12 4.25 -18.78 -21.31
C ILE A 12 5.67 -18.23 -21.23
N ILE A 13 5.85 -16.92 -21.02
CA ILE A 13 7.16 -16.26 -20.92
C ILE A 13 7.57 -16.15 -19.44
N ASN A 14 6.72 -15.58 -18.60
CA ASN A 14 7.01 -15.31 -17.19
C ASN A 14 6.62 -16.51 -16.31
N THR A 15 7.29 -17.64 -16.55
CA THR A 15 7.05 -18.92 -15.86
C THR A 15 7.84 -19.04 -14.55
N TYR A 16 7.64 -20.14 -13.81
CA TYR A 16 8.48 -20.46 -12.64
C TYR A 16 9.97 -20.55 -13.00
N GLN A 17 10.28 -21.11 -14.17
CA GLN A 17 11.63 -21.28 -14.69
C GLN A 17 12.26 -19.93 -15.06
N PHE A 18 11.44 -18.95 -15.46
CA PHE A 18 11.90 -17.58 -15.63
C PHE A 18 12.25 -16.94 -14.30
N PHE A 19 11.32 -16.91 -13.33
CA PHE A 19 11.51 -16.16 -12.08
C PHE A 19 12.47 -16.80 -11.08
N ARG A 20 12.40 -18.12 -10.84
CA ARG A 20 13.18 -18.80 -9.77
C ARG A 20 14.68 -18.49 -9.80
N PRO A 21 15.40 -18.55 -10.93
CA PRO A 21 16.84 -18.26 -10.95
C PRO A 21 17.16 -16.76 -10.88
N ARG A 22 16.17 -15.89 -11.06
CA ARG A 22 16.35 -14.42 -11.14
C ARG A 22 15.98 -13.71 -9.84
N VAL A 23 15.19 -14.34 -8.98
CA VAL A 23 14.75 -13.73 -7.72
C VAL A 23 15.89 -13.77 -6.71
N HIS A 24 16.30 -12.58 -6.24
CA HIS A 24 17.33 -12.40 -5.25
C HIS A 24 16.81 -11.54 -4.08
N PRO A 25 16.72 -12.11 -2.86
CA PRO A 25 16.34 -11.36 -1.67
C PRO A 25 17.25 -10.16 -1.40
N LEU A 26 16.65 -9.03 -1.02
CA LEU A 26 17.41 -7.84 -0.59
C LEU A 26 18.13 -8.05 0.74
N ASP A 27 17.62 -8.93 1.59
CA ASP A 27 18.22 -9.27 2.88
C ASP A 27 19.62 -9.90 2.70
N ASP A 28 19.83 -10.65 1.61
CA ASP A 28 21.11 -11.30 1.30
C ASP A 28 22.23 -10.30 0.95
N ILE A 29 21.87 -9.07 0.57
CA ILE A 29 22.81 -8.01 0.19
C ILE A 29 22.87 -6.86 1.20
N GLY A 30 22.23 -6.99 2.36
CA GLY A 30 22.27 -5.99 3.42
C GLY A 30 21.65 -4.64 3.04
N HIS A 31 20.57 -4.66 2.25
CA HIS A 31 19.85 -3.46 1.82
C HIS A 31 19.30 -2.63 2.99
N ASP A 32 19.49 -1.30 2.97
CA ASP A 32 18.88 -0.40 3.96
C ASP A 32 17.51 0.09 3.48
N SER A 33 16.45 -0.45 4.09
CA SER A 33 15.07 -0.07 3.78
C SER A 33 14.70 1.37 4.15
N ASN A 34 15.56 2.14 4.86
CA ASN A 34 15.29 3.54 5.15
C ASN A 34 15.80 4.50 4.05
N ASP A 35 16.66 4.02 3.14
CA ASP A 35 17.14 4.81 2.00
C ASP A 35 16.16 4.70 0.82
N TRP A 36 15.41 5.77 0.60
CA TRP A 36 14.44 5.87 -0.50
C TRP A 36 15.09 5.73 -1.88
N THR A 37 16.26 6.35 -2.08
CA THR A 37 16.94 6.36 -3.38
C THR A 37 17.45 4.96 -3.71
N GLN A 38 18.12 4.33 -2.75
CA GLN A 38 18.57 2.94 -2.89
C GLN A 38 17.39 1.99 -3.13
N GLY A 39 16.28 2.18 -2.41
CA GLY A 39 15.06 1.40 -2.58
C GLY A 39 14.50 1.46 -4.01
N ILE A 40 14.46 2.66 -4.61
CA ILE A 40 14.03 2.83 -6.01
C ILE A 40 15.03 2.19 -6.97
N GLU A 41 16.32 2.45 -6.81
CA GLU A 41 17.36 1.89 -7.69
C GLU A 41 17.27 0.36 -7.75
N LYS A 42 17.12 -0.29 -6.60
CA LYS A 42 16.94 -1.74 -6.52
C LYS A 42 15.62 -2.20 -7.14
N ALA A 43 14.52 -1.45 -6.98
CA ALA A 43 13.22 -1.81 -7.55
C ALA A 43 13.18 -1.72 -9.08
N MET A 44 14.04 -0.88 -9.67
CA MET A 44 14.14 -0.71 -11.12
C MET A 44 15.01 -1.79 -11.79
N VAL A 45 15.73 -2.61 -11.02
CA VAL A 45 16.51 -3.73 -11.57
C VAL A 45 15.58 -4.80 -12.13
N TRP A 46 15.79 -5.16 -13.40
CA TRP A 46 15.03 -6.19 -14.10
C TRP A 46 15.91 -6.92 -15.11
N GLY A 47 15.54 -8.15 -15.47
CA GLY A 47 16.28 -8.99 -16.41
C GLY A 47 16.84 -10.19 -15.68
N ASP A 48 18.16 -10.26 -15.53
CA ASP A 48 18.81 -11.43 -14.90
C ASP A 48 18.71 -11.44 -13.39
N VAL A 49 18.53 -10.27 -12.77
CA VAL A 49 18.33 -10.10 -11.34
C VAL A 49 16.99 -9.38 -11.12
N ILE A 50 16.21 -9.90 -10.20
CA ILE A 50 14.93 -9.35 -9.76
C ILE A 50 14.97 -9.35 -8.24
N HIS A 51 15.00 -8.16 -7.65
CA HIS A 51 15.03 -8.04 -6.21
C HIS A 51 13.67 -8.33 -5.57
N THR A 52 13.68 -8.95 -4.40
CA THR A 52 12.47 -9.18 -3.58
C THR A 52 12.74 -8.87 -2.12
N GLY A 53 11.70 -8.48 -1.37
CA GLY A 53 11.80 -8.13 0.04
C GLY A 53 11.27 -6.72 0.30
N VAL A 54 11.78 -6.08 1.35
CA VAL A 54 11.39 -4.71 1.71
C VAL A 54 12.34 -3.72 1.04
N PHE A 55 11.87 -3.06 -0.02
CA PHE A 55 12.63 -2.01 -0.72
C PHE A 55 12.72 -0.72 0.09
N PHE A 56 11.60 -0.33 0.71
CA PHE A 56 11.52 0.90 1.49
C PHE A 56 10.49 0.77 2.60
N LYS A 57 10.82 1.32 3.76
CA LYS A 57 9.93 1.44 4.91
C LYS A 57 10.23 2.74 5.64
N THR A 58 9.20 3.51 5.96
CA THR A 58 9.33 4.73 6.76
C THR A 58 8.12 4.92 7.67
N ASN A 59 8.36 5.51 8.83
CA ASN A 59 7.34 5.98 9.76
C ASN A 59 7.40 7.52 9.92
N THR A 60 8.08 8.23 9.01
CA THR A 60 8.29 9.69 9.13
C THR A 60 7.09 10.52 8.67
N ARG A 61 6.11 9.90 8.01
CA ARG A 61 4.90 10.59 7.52
C ARG A 61 3.70 10.13 8.34
N LEU A 62 2.85 11.09 8.65
CA LEU A 62 1.53 10.82 9.20
C LEU A 62 0.74 9.98 8.20
N THR A 63 0.01 9.00 8.71
CA THR A 63 -1.02 8.28 7.97
C THR A 63 -2.16 9.23 7.59
N LEU A 64 -3.10 8.76 6.75
CA LEU A 64 -4.25 9.60 6.38
C LEU A 64 -5.15 9.89 7.58
N GLU A 65 -5.32 8.94 8.50
CA GLU A 65 -6.13 9.12 9.71
C GLU A 65 -5.51 10.14 10.66
N GLU A 66 -4.19 10.08 10.87
CA GLU A 66 -3.45 11.02 11.73
C GLU A 66 -3.41 12.45 11.16
N GLN A 67 -3.78 12.64 9.90
CA GLN A 67 -3.87 13.97 9.28
C GLN A 67 -5.24 14.64 9.49
N GLU A 68 -6.24 13.92 9.99
CA GLU A 68 -7.61 14.40 10.14
C GLU A 68 -7.98 14.52 11.63
N PRO A 69 -7.89 15.72 12.24
CA PRO A 69 -8.10 15.90 13.68
C PRO A 69 -9.48 15.45 14.18
N VAL A 70 -10.48 15.43 13.29
CA VAL A 70 -11.84 14.93 13.60
C VAL A 70 -11.86 13.42 13.92
N LEU A 71 -10.82 12.70 13.52
CA LEU A 71 -10.65 11.26 13.73
C LEU A 71 -9.86 10.92 15.00
N ASP A 72 -9.22 11.90 15.65
CA ASP A 72 -8.43 11.70 16.89
C ASP A 72 -9.29 11.16 18.05
N GLU A 73 -10.56 11.55 18.10
CA GLU A 73 -11.50 11.20 19.15
C GLU A 73 -12.73 10.47 18.59
N GLY A 74 -13.31 9.55 19.38
CA GLY A 74 -14.56 8.87 19.02
C GLY A 74 -14.44 7.68 18.06
N GLY A 75 -13.21 7.27 17.69
CA GLY A 75 -12.96 6.04 16.93
C GLY A 75 -13.50 6.07 15.48
N PRO A 76 -13.61 4.91 14.81
CA PRO A 76 -14.05 4.85 13.42
C PRO A 76 -15.44 5.46 13.22
N LEU A 77 -15.60 6.34 12.21
CA LEU A 77 -16.85 7.03 11.92
C LEU A 77 -18.06 6.09 11.78
N ALA A 78 -17.85 4.88 11.26
CA ALA A 78 -18.89 3.86 11.08
C ALA A 78 -19.54 3.38 12.39
N HIS A 79 -18.92 3.65 13.54
CA HIS A 79 -19.40 3.24 14.86
C HIS A 79 -19.84 4.41 15.74
N ARG A 80 -19.75 5.64 15.23
CA ARG A 80 -20.19 6.83 15.98
C ARG A 80 -21.71 6.93 15.95
N GLU A 81 -22.28 7.42 17.04
CA GLU A 81 -23.71 7.72 17.07
C GLU A 81 -24.03 8.84 16.07
N LEU A 82 -25.06 8.63 15.26
CA LEU A 82 -25.57 9.65 14.37
C LEU A 82 -26.26 10.72 15.21
N SER A 83 -25.69 11.93 15.23
CA SER A 83 -26.15 13.00 16.11
C SER A 83 -27.32 13.83 15.54
N LEU A 84 -27.76 13.56 14.30
CA LEU A 84 -28.83 14.34 13.66
C LEU A 84 -30.19 13.74 13.99
N ASN A 85 -31.11 14.59 14.47
CA ASN A 85 -32.51 14.23 14.59
C ASN A 85 -33.26 14.37 13.25
N SER A 86 -34.50 13.88 13.19
CA SER A 86 -35.30 13.88 11.96
C SER A 86 -35.52 15.29 11.39
N GLU A 87 -35.81 16.27 12.25
CA GLU A 87 -36.06 17.67 11.84
C GLU A 87 -34.80 18.31 11.22
N GLN A 88 -33.64 18.09 11.84
CA GLN A 88 -32.35 18.58 11.32
C GLN A 88 -32.03 17.94 9.96
N THR A 89 -32.34 16.66 9.81
CA THR A 89 -32.13 15.91 8.56
C THR A 89 -33.01 16.47 7.43
N GLU A 90 -34.30 16.64 7.68
CA GLU A 90 -35.26 17.21 6.72
C GLU A 90 -34.85 18.63 6.26
N ARG A 91 -34.36 19.46 7.21
CA ARG A 91 -33.88 20.81 6.90
C ARG A 91 -32.65 20.82 6.00
N ILE A 92 -31.75 19.84 6.12
CA ILE A 92 -30.57 19.74 5.25
C ILE A 92 -31.01 19.26 3.86
N VAL A 93 -31.84 18.21 3.78
CA VAL A 93 -32.29 17.61 2.52
C VAL A 93 -33.06 18.61 1.66
N SER A 94 -33.96 19.40 2.27
CA SER A 94 -34.74 20.44 1.56
C SER A 94 -33.91 21.56 0.95
N ARG A 95 -32.64 21.73 1.34
CA ARG A 95 -31.71 22.72 0.77
C ARG A 95 -30.82 22.15 -0.35
N MET A 96 -30.81 20.83 -0.51
CA MET A 96 -30.04 20.14 -1.56
C MET A 96 -30.86 19.88 -2.83
N MET A 97 -32.19 20.03 -2.75
CA MET A 97 -33.12 20.08 -3.87
C MET A 97 -33.40 21.54 -4.27
#